data_AF-A0A2H0WMN5-F1
#
_entry.id   AF-A0A2H0WMN5-F1
#
_cell.length_a   1.000
_cell.length_b   1.000
_cell.length_c   1.000
_cell.angle_alpha   90.00
_cell.angle_beta   90.00
_cell.angle_gamma   90.00
#
_symmetry.space_group_name_H-M   'P 1'
#
loop_
_entity.id
_entity.type
_entity.pdbx_description
1 polymer ?
#
loop_
_entity_poly.entity_id
_entity_poly.type
_entity_poly.pdbx_seq_one_letter_code
_entity_poly.pdbx_strand_id
1 'polypeptide(L)'
;MSKSKILPTKLANARLIPWKKMTPLSTLKLERGSKAGVVLDKDGVPRLFIFDTFALLDVLSAIDEAIVDKLPHKDYYSRKSNPAGWLIDELETKLPLNPEYIDSLKAAIGEAEKRGWVPFEKIQAELSL
;
A
#
# COMPACT_ATOMS: atom_id res chain seq x y z
N MET A 1 -12.01 18.64 20.50
CA MET A 1 -11.59 19.36 19.26
C MET A 1 -11.07 18.34 18.27
N SER A 2 -11.89 18.00 17.26
CA SER A 2 -11.53 17.02 16.23
C SER A 2 -10.55 17.65 15.24
N LYS A 3 -9.31 17.14 15.20
CA LYS A 3 -8.37 17.47 14.12
C LYS A 3 -8.90 16.80 12.85
N SER A 4 -9.71 17.52 12.09
CA SER A 4 -10.07 17.17 10.72
C SER A 4 -8.78 16.80 9.99
N LYS A 5 -8.62 15.53 9.59
CA LYS A 5 -7.56 15.11 8.69
C LYS A 5 -7.88 15.74 7.35
N ILE A 6 -7.35 16.93 7.13
CA ILE A 6 -7.37 17.61 5.84
C ILE A 6 -6.71 16.63 4.85
N LEU A 7 -7.52 15.97 4.02
CA LEU A 7 -7.02 15.39 2.77
C LEU A 7 -6.21 16.51 2.10
N PRO A 8 -4.92 16.31 1.79
CA PRO A 8 -4.11 17.38 1.27
C PRO A 8 -4.83 17.96 0.06
N THR A 9 -5.13 19.26 0.10
CA THR A 9 -5.90 20.02 -0.89
C THR A 9 -5.39 19.85 -2.33
N LYS A 10 -4.21 19.23 -2.49
CA LYS A 10 -3.51 18.89 -3.73
C LYS A 10 -4.07 17.68 -4.50
N LEU A 11 -5.03 16.92 -3.97
CA LEU A 11 -5.55 15.72 -4.66
C LEU A 11 -6.88 15.92 -5.42
N ALA A 12 -7.45 17.13 -5.42
CA ALA A 12 -8.74 17.40 -6.09
C ALA A 12 -8.75 17.08 -7.60
N ASN A 13 -7.57 17.07 -8.25
CA ASN A 13 -7.38 16.74 -9.65
C ASN A 13 -6.45 15.52 -9.83
N ALA A 14 -6.40 14.64 -8.84
CA ALA A 14 -5.52 13.50 -8.88
C ALA A 14 -6.01 12.44 -9.87
N ARG A 15 -5.07 11.72 -10.51
CA ARG A 15 -5.36 10.63 -11.44
C ARG A 15 -4.69 9.36 -10.95
N LEU A 16 -5.45 8.28 -10.81
CA LEU A 16 -4.89 6.95 -10.56
C LEU A 16 -4.51 6.31 -11.88
N ILE A 17 -3.24 5.90 -12.00
CA ILE A 17 -2.74 5.14 -13.16
C ILE A 17 -2.17 3.80 -12.71
N PRO A 18 -2.25 2.74 -13.55
CA PRO A 18 -1.60 1.47 -13.26
C PRO A 18 -0.07 1.62 -13.12
N TRP A 19 0.53 0.95 -12.13
CA TRP A 19 1.99 0.97 -11.86
C TRP A 19 2.84 0.70 -13.11
N LYS A 20 2.42 -0.28 -13.92
CA LYS A 20 3.07 -0.66 -15.19
C LYS A 20 3.14 0.46 -16.24
N LYS A 21 2.33 1.50 -16.13
CA LYS A 21 2.34 2.66 -17.05
C LYS A 21 3.33 3.74 -16.61
N MET A 22 3.79 3.71 -15.36
CA MET A 22 4.67 4.74 -14.78
C MET A 22 6.10 4.23 -14.57
N THR A 23 6.25 2.93 -14.30
CA THR A 23 7.55 2.35 -13.98
C THR A 23 8.22 1.77 -15.23
N PRO A 24 9.53 2.01 -15.43
CA PRO A 24 10.32 1.31 -16.43
C PRO A 24 10.17 -0.21 -16.25
N LEU A 25 10.18 -0.96 -17.36
CA LEU A 25 10.14 -2.43 -17.35
C LEU A 25 11.34 -3.07 -16.61
N SER A 26 12.41 -2.31 -16.42
CA SER A 26 13.60 -2.69 -15.63
C SER A 26 13.41 -2.53 -14.12
N THR A 27 12.33 -1.87 -13.69
CA THR A 27 11.95 -1.77 -12.28
C THR A 27 11.22 -3.04 -11.84
N LEU A 28 11.23 -3.31 -10.52
CA LEU A 28 10.56 -4.42 -9.85
C LEU A 28 9.35 -4.97 -10.62
N LYS A 29 9.44 -6.22 -11.04
CA LYS A 29 8.32 -6.94 -11.67
C LYS A 29 7.44 -7.49 -10.55
N LEU A 30 6.20 -7.02 -10.51
CA LEU A 30 5.17 -7.56 -9.62
C LEU A 30 4.71 -8.93 -10.13
N GLU A 31 4.33 -9.81 -9.21
CA GLU A 31 3.86 -11.15 -9.53
C GLU A 31 2.55 -11.15 -10.34
N ARG A 32 2.27 -12.27 -11.00
CA ARG A 32 1.09 -12.39 -11.87
C ARG A 32 -0.19 -12.39 -11.04
N GLY A 33 -0.94 -11.29 -11.11
CA GLY A 33 -2.20 -11.10 -10.38
C GLY A 33 -2.14 -9.97 -9.35
N SER A 34 -0.93 -9.54 -8.99
CA SER A 34 -0.66 -8.38 -8.14
C SER A 34 -1.19 -7.09 -8.79
N LYS A 35 -1.91 -6.27 -8.02
CA LYS A 35 -2.48 -4.99 -8.45
C LYS A 35 -1.76 -3.85 -7.76
N ALA A 36 -1.21 -2.95 -8.56
CA ALA A 36 -0.58 -1.72 -8.08
C ALA A 36 -0.92 -0.51 -8.95
N GLY A 37 -1.00 0.65 -8.30
CA GLY A 37 -1.34 1.93 -8.93
C GLY A 37 -0.58 3.10 -8.33
N VAL A 38 -0.48 4.18 -9.10
CA VAL A 38 0.17 5.43 -8.72
C VAL A 38 -0.85 6.56 -8.84
N VAL A 39 -1.04 7.31 -7.77
CA VAL A 39 -1.85 8.53 -7.78
C VAL A 39 -0.95 9.68 -8.18
N LEU A 40 -1.22 10.27 -9.34
CA LEU A 40 -0.56 11.47 -9.83
C LEU A 40 -1.35 12.70 -9.44
N ASP A 41 -0.68 13.82 -9.20
CA ASP A 41 -1.34 15.12 -9.16
C ASP A 41 -1.62 15.68 -10.56
N LYS A 42 -2.16 16.90 -10.61
CA LYS A 42 -2.49 17.61 -11.86
C LYS A 42 -1.29 17.82 -12.79
N ASP A 43 -0.08 17.86 -12.24
CA ASP A 43 1.16 18.12 -12.96
C ASP A 43 1.85 16.80 -13.38
N GLY A 44 1.19 15.65 -13.14
CA GLY A 44 1.71 14.32 -13.47
C GLY A 44 2.71 13.78 -12.46
N VAL A 45 2.85 14.40 -11.28
CA VAL A 45 3.83 14.00 -10.25
C VAL A 45 3.24 12.92 -9.35
N PRO A 46 3.94 11.79 -9.12
CA PRO A 46 3.52 10.77 -8.15
C PRO A 46 3.38 11.35 -6.74
N ARG A 47 2.21 11.15 -6.14
CA ARG A 47 1.92 11.55 -4.76
C ARG A 47 1.68 10.37 -3.83
N LEU A 48 1.01 9.33 -4.33
CA LEU A 48 0.71 8.12 -3.55
C LEU A 48 0.91 6.88 -4.41
N PHE A 49 1.19 5.77 -3.74
CA PHE A 49 1.26 4.44 -4.32
C PHE A 49 0.22 3.57 -3.62
N ILE A 50 -0.50 2.78 -4.40
CA ILE A 50 -1.54 1.87 -3.93
C ILE A 50 -1.14 0.47 -4.37
N PHE A 51 -1.19 -0.47 -3.45
CA PHE A 51 -0.85 -1.87 -3.66
C PHE A 51 -1.97 -2.73 -3.07
N ASP A 52 -2.30 -3.85 -3.71
CA ASP A 52 -2.90 -4.95 -2.98
C ASP A 52 -1.85 -5.64 -2.09
N THR A 53 -2.29 -6.55 -1.23
CA THR A 53 -1.41 -7.18 -0.23
C THR A 53 -0.23 -7.89 -0.89
N PHE A 54 -0.46 -8.61 -1.99
CA PHE A 54 0.59 -9.36 -2.69
C PHE A 54 1.58 -8.41 -3.35
N ALA A 55 1.11 -7.39 -4.07
CA ALA A 55 1.97 -6.37 -4.66
C ALA A 55 2.79 -5.61 -3.60
N LEU A 56 2.21 -5.37 -2.42
CA LEU A 56 2.92 -4.72 -1.32
C LEU A 56 4.03 -5.61 -0.79
N LEU A 57 3.75 -6.89 -0.56
CA LEU A 57 4.76 -7.86 -0.11
C LEU A 57 5.87 -8.01 -1.15
N ASP A 58 5.56 -8.10 -2.44
CA ASP A 58 6.56 -8.16 -3.52
C ASP A 58 7.54 -6.96 -3.44
N VAL A 59 7.00 -5.75 -3.24
CA VAL A 59 7.80 -4.52 -3.13
C VAL A 59 8.64 -4.52 -1.85
N LEU A 60 8.05 -4.89 -0.71
CA LEU A 60 8.74 -4.90 0.57
C LEU A 60 9.86 -5.95 0.57
N SER A 61 9.61 -7.15 0.06
CA SER A 61 10.60 -8.22 -0.02
C SER A 61 11.78 -7.83 -0.89
N ALA A 62 11.55 -7.21 -2.05
CA ALA A 62 12.66 -6.76 -2.89
C ALA A 62 13.47 -5.61 -2.28
N ILE A 63 12.83 -4.75 -1.47
CA ILE A 63 13.56 -3.76 -0.68
C ILE A 63 14.40 -4.48 0.37
N ASP A 64 13.81 -5.40 1.12
CA ASP A 64 14.44 -6.16 2.19
C ASP A 64 15.65 -7.00 1.72
N GLU A 65 15.49 -7.74 0.62
CA GLU A 65 16.54 -8.51 -0.04
C GLU A 65 17.74 -7.64 -0.43
N ALA A 66 17.50 -6.40 -0.86
CA ALA A 66 18.57 -5.49 -1.26
C ALA A 66 19.40 -4.97 -0.06
N ILE A 67 18.93 -5.16 1.19
CA ILE A 67 19.58 -4.68 2.42
C ILE A 67 20.05 -5.81 3.34
N VAL A 68 19.60 -7.05 3.14
CA VAL A 68 19.92 -8.20 4.01
C VAL A 68 21.43 -8.40 4.20
N ASP A 69 22.21 -8.29 3.13
CA ASP A 69 23.67 -8.45 3.17
C ASP A 69 24.42 -7.18 3.59
N LYS A 70 23.71 -6.05 3.73
CA LYS A 70 24.29 -4.74 4.05
C LYS A 70 24.15 -4.37 5.53
N LEU A 71 23.30 -5.07 6.27
CA LEU A 71 23.01 -4.77 7.68
C LEU A 71 23.56 -5.88 8.60
N PRO A 72 24.17 -5.51 9.74
CA PRO A 72 24.43 -6.47 10.80
C PRO A 72 23.13 -7.09 11.32
N HIS A 73 23.17 -8.36 11.73
CA HIS A 73 21.99 -9.12 12.16
C HIS A 73 21.13 -8.41 13.22
N LYS A 74 21.75 -7.72 14.18
CA LYS A 74 21.05 -6.96 15.22
C LYS A 74 20.21 -5.79 14.67
N ASP A 75 20.64 -5.22 13.54
CA ASP A 75 20.01 -4.04 12.94
C ASP A 75 19.01 -4.45 11.86
N TYR A 76 19.10 -5.67 11.33
CA TYR A 76 18.21 -6.20 10.31
C TYR A 76 16.75 -6.33 10.77
N TYR A 77 16.48 -6.58 12.05
CA TYR A 77 15.10 -6.62 12.60
C TYR A 77 14.63 -5.27 13.15
N SER A 78 15.44 -4.22 13.04
CA SER A 78 15.09 -2.90 13.56
C SER A 78 14.16 -2.18 12.61
N ARG A 79 12.99 -1.75 13.10
CA ARG A 79 12.07 -0.86 12.35
C ARG A 79 12.76 0.39 11.78
N LYS A 80 13.82 0.89 12.44
CA LYS A 80 14.55 2.08 12.00
C LYS A 80 15.50 1.79 10.85
N SER A 81 16.15 0.63 10.86
CA SER A 81 17.22 0.28 9.92
C SER A 81 16.71 -0.56 8.75
N ASN A 82 15.70 -1.40 9.00
CA ASN A 82 15.00 -2.21 8.02
C ASN A 82 13.47 -2.10 8.23
N PRO A 83 12.87 -0.96 7.85
CA PRO A 83 11.43 -0.78 7.96
C PRO A 83 10.63 -1.74 7.07
N ALA A 84 11.23 -2.25 5.99
CA ALA A 84 10.58 -3.18 5.07
C ALA A 84 10.40 -4.56 5.71
N GLY A 85 11.49 -5.18 6.18
CA GLY A 85 11.43 -6.46 6.90
C GLY A 85 10.52 -6.40 8.13
N TRP A 86 10.64 -5.35 8.95
CA TRP A 86 9.73 -5.16 10.10
C TRP A 86 8.25 -5.09 9.69
N LEU A 87 7.93 -4.43 8.58
CA LEU A 87 6.55 -4.33 8.11
C LEU A 87 6.04 -5.66 7.53
N ILE A 88 6.91 -6.44 6.90
CA ILE A 88 6.58 -7.81 6.46
C ILE A 88 6.19 -8.63 7.68
N ASP A 89 7.03 -8.67 8.73
CA ASP A 89 6.76 -9.42 9.96
C ASP A 89 5.39 -9.05 10.56
N GLU A 90 5.09 -7.74 10.65
CA GLU A 90 3.81 -7.23 11.17
C GLU A 90 2.61 -7.63 10.31
N LEU A 91 2.76 -7.70 8.98
CA LEU A 91 1.72 -8.16 8.08
C LEU A 91 1.51 -9.67 8.20
N GLU A 92 2.60 -10.43 8.30
CA GLU A 92 2.59 -11.88 8.45
C GLU A 92 1.96 -12.32 9.77
N THR A 93 2.13 -11.56 10.88
CA THR A 93 1.45 -11.88 12.15
C THR A 93 -0.08 -11.87 12.06
N LYS A 94 -0.64 -11.20 11.05
CA LYS A 94 -2.08 -11.08 10.81
C LYS A 94 -2.58 -12.07 9.75
N LEU A 95 -1.67 -12.88 9.21
CA LEU A 95 -1.93 -13.91 8.22
C LEU A 95 -1.63 -15.30 8.81
N PRO A 96 -2.45 -16.33 8.53
CA PRO A 96 -3.71 -16.27 7.81
C PRO A 96 -4.77 -15.48 8.59
N LEU A 97 -5.73 -14.88 7.89
CA LEU A 97 -6.80 -14.10 8.49
C LEU A 97 -7.59 -14.97 9.50
N ASN A 98 -7.26 -14.85 10.78
CA ASN A 98 -8.00 -15.57 11.82
C ASN A 98 -9.38 -14.91 12.04
N PRO A 99 -10.38 -15.62 12.59
CA PRO A 99 -11.74 -15.09 12.75
C PRO A 99 -11.78 -13.76 13.51
N GLU A 100 -10.95 -13.59 14.54
CA GLU A 100 -10.85 -12.36 15.33
C GLU A 100 -10.39 -11.16 14.48
N TYR A 101 -9.41 -11.36 13.60
CA TYR A 101 -8.92 -10.34 12.70
C TYR A 101 -9.92 -10.02 11.59
N ILE A 102 -10.66 -11.02 11.10
CA ILE A 102 -11.77 -10.81 10.16
C ILE A 102 -12.85 -9.91 10.77
N ASP A 103 -13.23 -10.16 12.01
CA ASP A 103 -14.25 -9.37 12.71
C ASP A 103 -13.76 -7.94 12.99
N SER A 104 -12.48 -7.79 13.36
CA SER A 104 -11.83 -6.48 13.47
C SER A 104 -11.84 -5.71 12.13
N LEU A 105 -11.53 -6.38 11.02
CA LEU A 105 -11.55 -5.80 9.67
C LEU A 105 -12.95 -5.35 9.27
N LYS A 106 -13.97 -6.18 9.49
CA LYS A 106 -15.38 -5.83 9.22
C LYS A 106 -15.81 -4.60 10.02
N ALA A 107 -15.43 -4.53 11.29
CA ALA A 107 -15.73 -3.38 12.15
C ALA A 107 -15.05 -2.11 11.62
N ALA A 108 -13.78 -2.19 11.23
CA ALA A 108 -13.03 -1.08 10.67
C ALA A 108 -13.60 -0.59 9.33
N ILE A 109 -14.02 -1.51 8.44
CA ILE A 109 -14.70 -1.18 7.18
C ILE A 109 -16.01 -0.46 7.46
N GLY A 110 -16.84 -1.00 8.35
CA GLY A 110 -18.12 -0.37 8.71
C GLY A 110 -17.94 1.02 9.35
N GLU A 111 -16.86 1.25 10.08
CA GLU A 111 -16.50 2.57 10.59
C GLU A 111 -16.03 3.52 9.47
N ALA A 112 -15.25 3.01 8.52
CA ALA A 112 -14.78 3.79 7.37
C ALA A 112 -15.92 4.23 6.44
N GLU A 113 -16.89 3.35 6.17
CA GLU A 113 -18.10 3.66 5.41
C GLU A 113 -18.90 4.79 6.06
N LYS A 114 -19.11 4.73 7.38
CA LYS A 114 -19.78 5.78 8.16
C LYS A 114 -19.05 7.12 8.10
N ARG A 115 -17.73 7.10 7.87
CA ARG A 115 -16.88 8.29 7.77
C ARG A 115 -16.74 8.83 6.34
N GLY A 116 -17.47 8.26 5.37
CA GLY A 116 -17.49 8.73 3.99
C GLY A 116 -16.35 8.19 3.13
N TRP A 117 -15.86 6.99 3.43
CA TRP A 117 -14.92 6.30 2.55
C TRP A 117 -15.57 5.96 1.20
N VAL A 118 -14.77 6.04 0.13
CA VAL A 118 -15.17 5.65 -1.24
C VAL A 118 -14.85 4.16 -1.41
N PRO A 119 -15.86 3.29 -1.62
CA PRO A 119 -15.65 1.85 -1.79
C PRO A 119 -14.76 1.54 -3.00
N PHE A 120 -13.97 0.47 -2.91
CA PHE A 120 -13.05 0.09 -3.99
C PHE A 120 -13.79 -0.29 -5.28
N GLU A 121 -15.01 -0.83 -5.17
CA GLU A 121 -15.89 -1.16 -6.28
C GLU A 121 -16.28 0.10 -7.06
N LYS A 122 -16.50 1.20 -6.33
CA LYS A 122 -16.77 2.51 -6.94
C LYS A 122 -15.54 3.03 -7.67
N ILE A 123 -14.35 2.83 -7.11
CA ILE A 123 -13.08 3.16 -7.77
C ILE A 123 -12.88 2.29 -9.03
N GLN A 124 -13.19 0.99 -8.99
CA GLN A 124 -13.10 0.11 -10.16
C GLN A 124 -14.04 0.53 -11.28
N ALA A 125 -15.30 0.86 -10.94
CA ALA A 125 -16.28 1.32 -11.90
C ALA A 125 -15.86 2.65 -12.57
N GLU A 126 -15.35 3.60 -11.79
CA GLU A 126 -14.87 4.88 -12.31
C GLU A 126 -13.60 4.74 -13.16
N LEU A 127 -12.77 3.72 -12.92
CA LEU A 127 -11.49 3.53 -13.60
C LEU A 127 -11.50 2.43 -14.68
N SER A 128 -12.63 1.75 -14.89
CA SER A 128 -12.76 0.62 -15.83
C SER A 128 -11.67 -0.46 -15.61
N LEU A 129 -11.44 -0.82 -14.34
CA LEU A 129 -10.44 -1.81 -13.90
C LEU A 129 -11.04 -3.20 -13.69
#